data_AF-A0A8C4LHJ5-F1
#
_entry.id   AF-A0A8C4LHJ5-F1
#
_cell.length_a   1.000
_cell.length_b   1.000
_cell.length_c   1.000
_cell.angle_alpha   90.00
_cell.angle_beta   90.00
_cell.angle_gamma   90.00
#
_symmetry.space_group_name_H-M   'P 1'
#
loop_
_entity.id
_entity.type
_entity.pdbx_description
1 polymer ?
#
loop_
_entity_poly.entity_id
_entity_poly.type
_entity_poly.pdbx_seq_one_letter_code
_entity_poly.pdbx_strand_id
1 'polypeptide(L)'
;MLSHVILSAVQISCSLDWVMVSVSPCAHSSNRYIFADELYLGSGCPVTQIQTFVYDFIYPVHDCGIRTKVVSEDTLLFQTEMYFKPRNIHCDCQKIPLECYASRKSIWLIPVSIDNEIKLDPSPFIADFETTPEELGLLNCTFPPQKLKEIIH
;
A
#
# COMPACT_ATOMS: atom_id res chain seq x y z
N MET A 1 9.40 -38.24 12.63
CA MET A 1 10.31 -37.12 12.88
C MET A 1 9.83 -35.97 11.98
N LEU A 2 8.90 -35.13 12.46
CA LEU A 2 8.40 -34.00 11.68
C LEU A 2 9.51 -32.95 11.60
N SER A 3 10.03 -32.71 10.40
CA SER A 3 11.00 -31.65 10.15
C SER A 3 10.21 -30.39 9.82
N HIS A 4 10.05 -29.52 10.81
CA HIS A 4 9.54 -28.17 10.56
C HIS A 4 10.62 -27.39 9.78
N VAL A 5 10.30 -27.00 8.56
CA VAL A 5 11.09 -26.00 7.82
C VAL A 5 10.72 -24.64 8.40
N ILE A 6 11.71 -23.81 8.72
CA ILE A 6 11.49 -22.42 9.12
C ILE A 6 12.18 -21.59 8.02
N LEU A 7 11.41 -20.77 7.29
CA LEU A 7 11.98 -19.77 6.38
C LEU A 7 12.83 -18.81 7.21
N SER A 8 14.13 -18.71 6.90
CA SER A 8 15.10 -18.01 7.76
C SER A 8 14.94 -16.50 7.76
N ALA A 9 14.45 -15.93 6.66
CA ALA A 9 14.19 -14.50 6.51
C ALA A 9 13.04 -14.28 5.51
N VAL A 10 11.88 -13.85 6.02
CA VAL A 10 10.77 -13.31 5.24
C VAL A 10 10.63 -11.85 5.62
N GLN A 11 10.68 -10.96 4.63
CA GLN A 11 10.48 -9.53 4.80
C GLN A 11 9.25 -9.11 4.01
N ILE A 12 8.40 -8.28 4.60
CA ILE A 12 7.24 -7.68 3.93
C ILE A 12 7.39 -6.16 3.93
N SER A 13 7.05 -5.54 2.80
CA SER A 13 6.89 -4.10 2.66
C SER A 13 5.65 -3.79 1.82
N CYS A 14 5.07 -2.61 1.99
CA CYS A 14 3.91 -2.22 1.21
C CYS A 14 3.77 -0.71 1.05
N SER A 15 3.04 -0.36 0.01
CA SER A 15 2.54 0.98 -0.30
C SER A 15 1.01 0.94 -0.39
N LEU A 16 0.39 2.04 -0.80
CA LEU A 16 -1.04 2.09 -1.09
C LEU A 16 -1.43 1.18 -2.28
N ASP A 17 -0.51 0.96 -3.21
CA ASP A 17 -0.79 0.27 -4.47
C ASP A 17 -0.26 -1.17 -4.54
N TRP A 18 0.79 -1.50 -3.78
CA TRP A 18 1.48 -2.78 -3.87
C TRP A 18 1.91 -3.36 -2.51
N VAL A 19 2.05 -4.68 -2.47
CA VAL A 19 2.71 -5.45 -1.41
C VAL A 19 3.90 -6.20 -2.02
N MET A 20 5.04 -6.13 -1.35
CA MET A 20 6.26 -6.88 -1.69
C MET A 20 6.63 -7.79 -0.53
N VAL A 21 6.77 -9.08 -0.83
CA VAL A 21 7.33 -10.05 0.11
C VAL A 21 8.62 -10.60 -0.46
N SER A 22 9.71 -10.44 0.29
CA SER A 22 11.05 -10.94 -0.06
C SER A 22 11.41 -12.11 0.85
N VAL A 23 11.87 -13.20 0.25
CA VAL A 23 12.21 -14.44 0.97
C VAL A 23 13.61 -14.89 0.61
N SER A 24 14.41 -15.24 1.62
CA SER A 24 15.65 -15.96 1.37
C SER A 24 15.39 -17.46 1.17
N PRO A 25 15.91 -18.09 0.10
CA PRO A 25 15.69 -19.51 -0.21
C PRO A 25 16.45 -20.47 0.72
N CYS A 26 17.21 -19.96 1.69
CA CYS A 26 17.98 -20.75 2.63
C CYS A 26 17.16 -21.07 3.89
N ALA A 27 16.80 -22.33 4.12
CA ALA A 27 16.16 -22.78 5.36
C ALA A 27 17.19 -22.95 6.48
N HIS A 28 16.99 -22.33 7.66
CA HIS A 28 17.99 -22.27 8.74
C HIS A 28 18.37 -23.63 9.34
N SER A 29 17.49 -24.63 9.25
CA SER A 29 17.60 -25.89 10.01
C SER A 29 17.92 -27.14 9.18
N SER A 30 17.93 -27.09 7.84
CA SER A 30 17.93 -28.33 7.05
C SER A 30 18.87 -28.41 5.84
N ASN A 31 19.74 -27.42 5.58
CA ASN A 31 20.56 -27.36 4.36
C ASN A 31 19.75 -27.53 3.05
N ARG A 32 18.43 -27.33 3.10
CA ARG A 32 17.55 -27.44 1.95
C ARG A 32 17.42 -26.08 1.30
N TYR A 33 17.71 -26.06 0.00
CA TYR A 33 17.40 -24.95 -0.87
C TYR A 33 15.93 -25.02 -1.24
N ILE A 34 15.22 -23.92 -1.07
CA ILE A 34 13.79 -23.82 -1.40
C ILE A 34 13.66 -23.35 -2.84
N PHE A 35 12.90 -24.09 -3.64
CA PHE A 35 12.64 -23.70 -5.02
C PHE A 35 11.50 -22.67 -5.08
N ALA A 36 11.56 -21.77 -6.07
CA ALA A 36 10.56 -20.72 -6.24
C ALA A 36 9.13 -21.25 -6.41
N ASP A 37 8.94 -22.41 -7.04
CA ASP A 37 7.64 -23.08 -7.22
C ASP A 37 7.12 -23.80 -5.97
N GLU A 38 7.95 -23.95 -4.94
CA GLU A 38 7.51 -24.44 -3.63
C GLU A 38 6.90 -23.32 -2.79
N LEU A 39 6.97 -22.06 -3.25
CA LEU A 39 6.45 -20.89 -2.57
C LEU A 39 5.33 -20.23 -3.39
N TYR A 40 4.26 -19.84 -2.70
CA TYR A 40 3.21 -19.03 -3.29
C TYR A 40 2.57 -18.08 -2.28
N LEU A 41 2.02 -16.98 -2.78
CA LEU A 41 1.33 -15.97 -1.99
C LEU A 41 -0.18 -16.15 -2.09
N GLY A 42 -0.87 -16.07 -0.96
CA GLY A 42 -2.31 -16.05 -0.79
C GLY A 42 -3.03 -17.08 -1.65
N SER A 43 -3.74 -16.62 -2.67
CA SER A 43 -4.56 -17.46 -3.56
C SER A 43 -3.78 -18.31 -4.59
N GLY A 44 -2.47 -18.51 -4.40
CA GLY A 44 -1.64 -19.32 -5.31
C GLY A 44 -0.72 -18.52 -6.24
N CYS A 45 -0.46 -17.26 -5.93
CA CYS A 45 0.37 -16.39 -6.77
C CYS A 45 1.85 -16.77 -6.70
N PRO A 46 2.53 -16.95 -7.85
CA PRO A 46 3.93 -17.38 -7.90
C PRO A 46 4.91 -16.24 -7.56
N VAL A 47 6.19 -16.57 -7.45
CA VAL A 47 7.28 -15.58 -7.36
C VAL A 47 7.27 -14.68 -8.61
N THR A 48 7.37 -13.37 -8.43
CA THR A 48 7.39 -12.41 -9.56
C THR A 48 8.81 -12.11 -10.04
N GLN A 49 9.79 -12.13 -9.12
CA GLN A 49 11.19 -11.87 -9.45
C GLN A 49 12.11 -12.81 -8.66
N ILE A 50 13.08 -13.39 -9.36
CA ILE A 50 14.08 -14.30 -8.79
C ILE A 50 15.44 -13.61 -8.87
N GLN A 51 16.07 -13.41 -7.71
CA GLN A 51 17.44 -12.94 -7.56
C GLN A 51 18.30 -14.05 -6.95
N THR A 52 19.63 -13.92 -6.99
CA THR A 52 20.57 -14.99 -6.61
C THR A 52 20.31 -15.59 -5.21
N PHE A 53 19.82 -14.79 -4.26
CA PHE A 53 19.53 -15.24 -2.88
C PHE A 53 18.23 -14.69 -2.31
N VAL A 54 17.34 -14.19 -3.17
CA VAL A 54 16.07 -13.58 -2.76
C VAL A 54 15.00 -13.87 -3.81
N TYR A 55 13.82 -14.29 -3.36
CA TYR A 55 12.61 -14.34 -4.18
C TYR A 55 11.68 -13.22 -3.75
N ASP A 56 11.24 -12.42 -4.72
CA ASP A 56 10.30 -11.33 -4.49
C ASP A 56 8.93 -11.68 -5.06
N PHE A 57 7.90 -11.45 -4.26
CA PHE A 57 6.49 -11.47 -4.62
C PHE A 57 5.98 -10.04 -4.60
N ILE A 58 5.81 -9.43 -5.78
CA ILE A 58 5.39 -8.03 -5.93
C ILE A 58 4.03 -8.03 -6.59
N TYR A 59 2.98 -7.72 -5.81
CA TYR A 59 1.61 -7.76 -6.30
C TYR A 59 0.83 -6.50 -5.94
N PRO A 60 -0.14 -6.08 -6.77
CA PRO A 60 -1.10 -5.06 -6.40
C PRO A 60 -1.88 -5.45 -5.14
N VAL A 61 -2.24 -4.46 -4.31
CA VAL A 61 -2.94 -4.69 -3.03
C VAL A 61 -4.32 -5.35 -3.15
N HIS A 62 -4.90 -5.36 -4.34
CA HIS A 62 -6.20 -5.97 -4.65
C HIS A 62 -6.08 -7.39 -5.23
N ASP A 63 -4.85 -7.87 -5.47
CA ASP A 63 -4.59 -9.17 -6.06
C ASP A 63 -4.18 -10.21 -5.00
N CYS A 64 -4.08 -11.46 -5.43
CA CYS A 64 -3.50 -12.57 -4.66
C CYS A 64 -4.14 -12.84 -3.30
N GLY A 65 -5.36 -12.36 -3.06
CA GLY A 65 -6.04 -12.50 -1.77
C GLY A 65 -5.47 -11.60 -0.67
N ILE A 66 -4.74 -10.54 -1.02
CA ILE A 66 -4.29 -9.51 -0.09
C ILE A 66 -5.51 -8.79 0.48
N ARG A 67 -5.57 -8.69 1.82
CA ARG A 67 -6.68 -8.07 2.53
C ARG A 67 -6.25 -6.72 3.05
N THR A 68 -7.03 -5.69 2.73
CA THR A 68 -6.79 -4.33 3.21
C THR A 68 -7.76 -4.00 4.35
N LYS A 69 -7.25 -3.44 5.44
CA LYS A 69 -8.01 -2.94 6.57
C LYS A 69 -7.64 -1.49 6.86
N VAL A 70 -8.64 -0.67 7.14
CA VAL A 70 -8.43 0.69 7.61
C VAL A 70 -8.24 0.64 9.13
N VAL A 71 -7.07 1.04 9.62
CA VAL A 71 -6.74 1.06 11.06
C VAL A 71 -7.01 2.44 11.65
N SER A 72 -6.74 3.49 10.88
CA SER A 72 -7.08 4.88 11.18
C SER A 72 -7.32 5.65 9.87
N GLU A 73 -7.70 6.93 9.96
CA GLU A 73 -7.88 7.82 8.79
C GLU A 73 -6.66 7.77 7.84
N ASP A 74 -5.47 7.77 8.43
CA ASP A 74 -4.20 7.85 7.73
C ASP A 74 -3.45 6.53 7.58
N THR A 75 -3.91 5.43 8.19
CA THR A 75 -3.14 4.18 8.23
C THR A 75 -3.95 3.00 7.71
N LEU A 76 -3.39 2.33 6.70
CA LEU A 76 -3.85 1.04 6.20
C LEU A 76 -3.01 -0.10 6.73
N LEU A 77 -3.66 -1.23 6.97
CA LEU A 77 -3.05 -2.53 7.25
C LEU A 77 -3.34 -3.47 6.08
N PHE A 78 -2.29 -4.00 5.48
CA PHE A 78 -2.40 -5.08 4.51
C PHE A 78 -2.03 -6.40 5.18
N GLN A 79 -2.88 -7.41 5.00
CA GLN A 79 -2.68 -8.76 5.50
C GLN A 79 -2.63 -9.73 4.33
N THR A 80 -1.64 -10.60 4.32
CA THR A 80 -1.51 -11.67 3.33
C THR A 80 -0.90 -12.90 3.98
N GLU A 81 -0.83 -13.98 3.23
CA GLU A 81 -0.36 -15.27 3.72
C GLU A 81 0.61 -15.83 2.69
N MET A 82 1.78 -16.26 3.14
CA MET A 82 2.72 -17.00 2.32
C MET A 82 2.62 -18.48 2.63
N TYR A 83 2.77 -19.30 1.61
CA TYR A 83 2.73 -20.74 1.74
C TYR A 83 4.00 -21.36 1.20
N PHE A 84 4.51 -22.33 1.95
CA PHE A 84 5.57 -23.23 1.52
C PHE A 84 5.00 -24.63 1.39
N LYS A 85 4.98 -25.14 0.16
CA LYS A 85 4.52 -26.48 -0.20
C LYS A 85 5.71 -27.26 -0.78
N PRO A 86 6.37 -28.12 0.02
CA PRO A 86 7.45 -28.94 -0.46
C PRO A 86 7.03 -29.82 -1.64
N ARG A 87 7.94 -30.06 -2.59
CA ARG A 87 7.70 -31.05 -3.66
C ARG A 87 7.55 -32.48 -3.14
N ASN A 88 8.07 -32.76 -1.94
CA ASN A 88 7.97 -34.08 -1.33
C ASN A 88 6.58 -34.29 -0.71
N ILE A 89 5.88 -35.33 -1.16
CA ILE A 89 4.49 -35.68 -0.84
C ILE A 89 4.27 -35.93 0.67
N HIS A 90 5.33 -36.15 1.45
CA HIS A 90 5.26 -36.49 2.86
C HIS A 90 5.39 -35.30 3.83
N CYS A 91 5.39 -34.06 3.35
CA CYS A 91 5.48 -32.88 4.22
C CYS A 91 4.24 -31.98 4.09
N ASP A 92 3.76 -31.50 5.23
CA ASP A 92 2.62 -30.59 5.28
C ASP A 92 2.97 -29.21 4.68
N CYS A 93 1.96 -28.56 4.08
CA CYS A 93 2.08 -27.18 3.64
C CYS A 93 2.21 -26.27 4.87
N GLN A 94 3.26 -25.45 4.91
CA GLN A 94 3.43 -24.45 5.95
C GLN A 94 2.81 -23.13 5.50
N LYS A 95 2.11 -22.48 6.43
CA LYS A 95 1.53 -21.15 6.25
C LYS A 95 2.24 -20.14 7.13
N ILE A 96 2.53 -18.98 6.56
CA ILE A 96 3.23 -17.87 7.21
C ILE A 96 2.37 -16.62 7.04
N PRO A 97 1.69 -16.14 8.10
CA PRO A 97 0.92 -14.91 8.04
C PRO A 97 1.87 -13.71 7.97
N LEU A 98 1.53 -12.73 7.13
CA LEU A 98 2.30 -11.53 6.92
C LEU A 98 1.40 -10.30 6.98
N GLU A 99 1.91 -9.25 7.62
CA GLU A 99 1.19 -8.00 7.82
C GLU A 99 2.14 -6.82 7.62
N CYS A 100 1.63 -5.76 7.01
CA CYS A 100 2.37 -4.51 6.86
C CYS A 100 1.43 -3.30 6.91
N TYR A 101 1.98 -2.16 7.29
CA TYR A 101 1.23 -0.92 7.42
C TYR A 101 1.71 0.09 6.39
N ALA A 102 0.77 0.82 5.77
CA ALA A 102 1.08 1.93 4.88
C ALA A 102 0.35 3.19 5.33
N SER A 103 1.04 4.32 5.23
CA SER A 103 0.47 5.64 5.49
C SER A 103 -0.22 6.17 4.22
N ARG A 104 -1.42 6.72 4.38
CA ARG A 104 -2.16 7.48 3.37
C ARG A 104 -1.74 8.95 3.32
N LYS A 105 -0.94 9.42 4.29
CA LYS A 105 -0.48 10.81 4.31
C LYS A 105 0.36 11.09 3.07
N SER A 106 -0.12 12.03 2.26
CA SER A 106 0.68 12.59 1.18
C SER A 106 1.79 13.44 1.78
N ILE A 107 3.04 13.08 1.48
CA ILE A 107 4.21 13.90 1.86
C ILE A 107 4.16 15.27 1.13
N TRP A 108 3.41 15.38 0.03
CA TRP A 108 3.31 16.58 -0.80
C TRP A 108 2.26 17.58 -0.34
N LEU A 109 1.41 17.21 0.62
CA LEU A 109 0.37 18.09 1.14
C LEU A 109 0.74 18.50 2.57
N ILE A 110 1.56 19.55 2.68
CA ILE A 110 1.69 20.28 3.95
C ILE A 110 0.39 21.08 4.09
N PRO A 111 -0.45 20.82 5.10
CA PRO A 111 -1.60 21.68 5.34
C PRO A 111 -1.07 23.09 5.62
N VAL A 112 -1.42 24.04 4.76
CA VAL A 112 -1.16 25.46 5.04
C VAL A 112 -1.98 25.78 6.28
N SER A 113 -1.29 26.02 7.40
CA SER A 113 -1.93 26.50 8.62
C SER A 113 -2.57 27.86 8.32
N ILE A 114 -3.89 27.90 8.22
CA ILE A 114 -4.67 29.15 8.29
C ILE A 114 -4.70 29.54 9.76
N ASP A 115 -3.56 29.95 10.31
CA ASP A 115 -3.48 30.64 11.60
C ASP A 115 -2.13 31.34 11.69
N ASN A 116 -2.04 32.41 10.93
CA ASN A 116 -1.74 33.73 11.45
C ASN A 116 -2.07 34.68 10.31
N GLU A 117 -2.96 35.64 10.57
CA GLU A 117 -3.02 36.88 9.80
C GLU A 117 -1.61 37.48 9.81
N ILE A 118 -0.80 37.14 8.82
CA ILE A 118 0.39 37.91 8.52
C ILE A 118 -0.16 39.21 7.99
N LYS A 119 -0.23 40.22 8.86
CA LYS A 119 -0.40 41.61 8.48
C LYS A 119 0.83 41.98 7.63
N LEU A 120 0.79 41.61 6.35
CA LEU A 120 1.71 42.08 5.35
C LEU A 120 1.44 43.57 5.22
N ASP A 121 2.38 44.36 5.73
CA ASP A 121 2.41 45.79 5.45
C ASP A 121 2.37 45.94 3.91
N PRO A 122 1.37 46.63 3.33
CA PRO A 122 1.22 46.67 1.90
C PRO A 122 2.50 47.21 1.28
N SER A 123 3.13 46.38 0.44
CA SER A 123 4.31 46.78 -0.33
C SER A 123 3.96 48.04 -1.12
N PRO A 124 4.85 49.06 -1.16
CA PRO A 124 4.62 50.28 -1.94
C PRO A 124 4.33 50.02 -3.42
N PHE A 125 4.65 48.82 -3.92
CA PHE A 125 4.44 48.40 -5.31
C PHE A 125 3.00 47.94 -5.64
N ILE A 126 2.11 47.75 -4.65
CA ILE A 126 0.72 47.30 -4.89
C ILE A 126 -0.28 48.46 -4.77
N ALA A 127 0.16 49.64 -4.32
CA ALA A 127 -0.71 50.80 -4.09
C ALA A 127 -1.34 51.37 -5.38
N ASP A 128 -0.80 51.03 -6.55
CA ASP A 128 -1.21 51.64 -7.83
C ASP A 128 -2.22 50.80 -8.64
N PHE A 129 -2.68 49.66 -8.12
CA PHE A 129 -3.66 48.80 -8.80
C PHE A 129 -5.05 48.87 -8.13
N GLU A 130 -5.64 50.07 -8.09
CA GLU A 130 -7.09 50.19 -7.92
C GLU A 130 -7.77 49.63 -9.16
N THR A 131 -8.15 48.35 -9.12
CA THR A 131 -9.07 47.77 -10.10
C THR A 131 -10.49 47.96 -9.58
N THR A 132 -11.25 48.79 -10.30
CA THR A 132 -12.69 48.97 -10.11
C THR A 132 -13.42 47.63 -10.35
N PRO A 133 -14.53 47.38 -9.65
CA PRO A 133 -15.21 46.07 -9.62
C PRO A 133 -15.91 45.66 -10.94
N GLU A 134 -15.62 46.34 -12.05
CA GLU A 134 -16.33 46.21 -13.32
C GLU A 134 -15.65 45.21 -14.29
N GLU A 135 -14.43 44.72 -13.97
CA GLU A 135 -13.68 43.77 -14.83
C GLU A 135 -13.66 42.31 -14.34
N LEU A 136 -14.43 41.94 -13.30
CA LEU A 136 -14.63 40.53 -12.95
C LEU A 136 -15.88 39.94 -13.63
N GLY A 137 -16.01 40.26 -14.92
CA GLY A 137 -16.95 39.60 -15.81
C GLY A 137 -16.47 38.20 -16.18
N LEU A 138 -17.28 37.21 -15.78
CA LEU A 138 -17.44 35.89 -16.40
C LEU A 138 -16.41 34.80 -16.07
N LEU A 139 -16.66 34.03 -14.99
CA LEU A 139 -16.57 32.56 -15.03
C LEU A 139 -17.64 31.96 -14.11
N ASN A 140 -18.85 31.82 -14.64
CA ASN A 140 -19.97 31.18 -13.98
C ASN A 140 -19.88 29.66 -14.20
N CYS A 141 -19.28 28.92 -13.28
CA CYS A 141 -19.33 27.45 -13.28
C CYS A 141 -20.43 26.98 -12.32
N THR A 142 -21.65 26.86 -12.84
CA THR A 142 -22.80 26.32 -12.10
C THR A 142 -22.78 24.80 -12.15
N PHE A 143 -22.51 24.13 -11.03
CA PHE A 143 -22.87 22.71 -10.84
C PHE A 143 -24.26 22.63 -10.20
N PRO A 144 -25.25 21.93 -10.78
CA PRO A 144 -26.54 21.75 -10.12
C PRO A 144 -26.47 20.67 -9.03
N PRO A 145 -27.17 20.84 -7.89
CA PRO A 145 -27.25 19.82 -6.84
C PRO A 145 -28.20 18.70 -7.28
N GLN A 146 -27.69 17.47 -7.46
CA GLN A 146 -28.55 16.29 -7.63
C GLN A 146 -28.99 15.74 -6.27
N LYS A 147 -30.31 15.66 -6.16
CA LYS A 147 -31.12 15.38 -4.97
C LYS A 147 -31.16 13.87 -4.68
N LEU A 148 -31.02 13.53 -3.40
CA LEU A 148 -31.22 12.19 -2.82
C LEU A 148 -32.59 11.59 -3.20
N LYS A 149 -32.62 10.33 -3.64
CA LYS A 149 -33.82 9.48 -3.66
C LYS A 149 -33.49 8.13 -3.02
N GLU A 150 -34.12 7.87 -1.88
CA GLU A 150 -34.23 6.55 -1.26
C GLU A 150 -35.01 5.58 -2.17
N ILE A 151 -34.57 4.33 -2.24
CA ILE A 151 -35.43 3.20 -2.62
C ILE A 151 -35.21 2.11 -1.57
N ILE A 152 -36.23 1.92 -0.74
CA ILE A 152 -36.46 0.77 0.11
C ILE A 152 -37.04 -0.34 -0.77
N HIS A 153 -36.57 -1.58 -0.60
CA HIS A 153 -37.04 -2.77 -1.32
C HIS A 153 -38.18 -3.48 -0.57
#